data_AF-A0A8S1LDR1-F1
#
_entry.id   AF-A0A8S1LDR1-F1
#
_cell.length_a   1.000
_cell.length_b   1.000
_cell.length_c   1.000
_cell.angle_alpha   90.00
_cell.angle_beta   90.00
_cell.angle_gamma   90.00
#
_symmetry.space_group_name_H-M   'P 1'
#
loop_
_entity.id
_entity.type
_entity.pdbx_description
1 polymer ?
#
loop_
_entity_poly.entity_id
_entity_poly.type
_entity_poly.pdbx_seq_one_letter_code
_entity_poly.pdbx_strand_id
1 'polypeptide(L)'
;MPPRTRRNELSSNQLKEEGNKAFLNSEYDKALTLYTKAIQIEENPIYFNNRSQAYFYSDDLELALQDCNKALLLNPNYVKALTNKAQILYEMGYIQDAIQCLEQMENHSLEIEKHSNYYKSLVLQSLIDQDELARQNGFLEWLKNGQAHFPKIQIECYSEDYRGINAKKAISSKEIILFIPRSHMITLEMTKETSIAKKILQYKLDLISPKHSFLSIFLLQEKANQDSFWQPYLDILPKSYSNFPIFFNENDFEWLKGSSFLKQVKDKIIDLKKDYDNICKIAPEFLQYSFNEFCWARMTACSRIFGINIQGIKTDAFVPLADMLNHKRPKLTSWCYSDEMQGFIIETDGNIEKGQMIFDSYGSKCNSRFLLNYGFVVDDNNANEVNVIIDPDGPIPLIQLKEELIRDTLQFPKSFKLVIDPEDVNILDLMSFLRFLLIKDQNDLIDLLGKKLYFKPAKISFVSIQNELSMWNQIVNICTHSLNQYPTTLEQDQEIHKICELTINQRNCLILRIGEKKILQFYLKFGNKMSQLFLNFNIIELTKFQLNQDNYNYLYYLNRIINQLKMKT
;
A
#
# COMPACT_ATOMS: atom_id res chain seq x y z
N MET A 1 -0.92 -45.37 63.09
CA MET A 1 -0.59 -44.63 61.86
C MET A 1 -0.43 -43.17 62.21
N PRO A 2 0.72 -42.52 61.95
CA PRO A 2 0.83 -41.07 62.07
C PRO A 2 0.17 -40.40 60.84
N PRO A 3 -0.26 -39.13 60.93
CA PRO A 3 -0.84 -38.42 59.80
C PRO A 3 0.24 -38.19 58.73
N ARG A 4 -0.05 -38.59 57.49
CA ARG A 4 0.74 -38.23 56.31
C ARG A 4 0.78 -36.70 56.19
N THR A 5 1.95 -36.13 56.36
CA THR A 5 2.27 -34.75 56.00
C THR A 5 1.94 -34.54 54.53
N ARG A 6 0.94 -33.69 54.22
CA ARG A 6 0.81 -33.10 52.88
C ARG A 6 2.03 -32.20 52.69
N ARG A 7 3.04 -32.66 51.92
CA ARG A 7 4.04 -31.75 51.37
C ARG A 7 3.27 -30.70 50.56
N ASN A 8 3.54 -29.42 50.82
CA ASN A 8 3.10 -28.33 49.94
C ASN A 8 3.82 -28.52 48.60
N GLU A 9 3.24 -29.32 47.71
CA GLU A 9 3.71 -29.42 46.33
C GLU A 9 3.36 -28.10 45.63
N LEU A 10 4.38 -27.44 45.11
CA LEU A 10 4.23 -26.21 44.35
C LEU A 10 3.33 -26.48 43.14
N SER A 11 2.41 -25.55 42.84
CA SER A 11 1.58 -25.67 41.64
C SER A 11 2.41 -25.58 40.35
N SER A 12 1.90 -26.09 39.24
CA SER A 12 2.54 -25.98 37.91
C SER A 12 2.93 -24.53 37.58
N ASN A 13 2.06 -23.57 37.92
CA ASN A 13 2.33 -22.15 37.77
C ASN A 13 3.46 -21.62 38.68
N GLN A 14 3.50 -22.05 39.96
CA GLN A 14 4.58 -21.65 40.88
C GLN A 14 5.93 -22.19 40.41
N LEU A 15 5.97 -23.44 39.94
CA LEU A 15 7.16 -24.06 39.37
C LEU A 15 7.63 -23.33 38.10
N LYS A 16 6.70 -22.91 37.23
CA LYS A 16 7.03 -22.08 36.06
C LYS A 16 7.61 -20.72 36.49
N GLU A 17 7.03 -20.04 37.47
CA GLU A 17 7.57 -18.75 37.95
C GLU A 17 8.97 -18.89 38.59
N GLU A 18 9.20 -19.95 39.36
CA GLU A 18 10.54 -20.26 39.89
C GLU A 18 11.52 -20.62 38.76
N GLY A 19 11.06 -21.36 37.74
CA GLY A 19 11.83 -21.67 36.54
C GLY A 19 12.22 -20.40 35.78
N ASN A 20 11.30 -19.45 35.61
CA ASN A 20 11.57 -18.16 34.99
C ASN A 20 12.62 -17.37 35.78
N LYS A 21 12.56 -17.37 37.13
CA LYS A 21 13.58 -16.73 37.97
C LYS A 21 14.95 -17.39 37.81
N ALA A 22 15.01 -18.72 37.82
CA ALA A 22 16.25 -19.47 37.60
C ALA A 22 16.83 -19.16 36.21
N PHE A 23 16.00 -19.13 35.17
CA PHE A 23 16.38 -18.77 33.81
C PHE A 23 16.96 -17.35 33.73
N LEU A 24 16.31 -16.36 34.35
CA LEU A 24 16.81 -14.98 34.41
C LEU A 24 18.16 -14.86 35.14
N ASN A 25 18.42 -15.74 36.10
CA ASN A 25 19.72 -15.86 36.79
C ASN A 25 20.76 -16.68 36.01
N SER A 26 20.47 -17.08 34.77
CA SER A 26 21.30 -17.99 33.95
C SER A 26 21.53 -19.38 34.59
N GLU A 27 20.67 -19.80 35.51
CA GLU A 27 20.68 -21.13 36.14
C GLU A 27 19.87 -22.13 35.28
N TYR A 28 20.33 -22.41 34.06
CA TYR A 28 19.54 -23.15 33.05
C TYR A 28 19.17 -24.57 33.46
N ASP A 29 20.07 -25.34 34.07
CA ASP A 29 19.77 -26.71 34.56
C ASP A 29 18.64 -26.75 35.59
N LYS A 30 18.62 -25.73 36.46
CA LYS A 30 17.57 -25.58 37.47
C LYS A 30 16.25 -25.16 36.81
N ALA A 31 16.30 -24.25 35.84
CA ALA A 31 15.13 -23.88 35.05
C ALA A 31 14.54 -25.09 34.31
N LEU A 32 15.37 -25.91 33.65
CA LEU A 32 14.99 -27.16 32.99
C LEU A 32 14.29 -28.13 33.96
N THR A 33 14.86 -28.30 35.15
CA THR A 33 14.26 -29.14 36.20
C THR A 33 12.89 -28.63 36.63
N LEU A 34 12.76 -27.32 36.85
CA LEU A 34 11.52 -26.69 37.32
C LEU A 34 10.43 -26.72 36.25
N TYR A 35 10.75 -26.40 34.99
CA TYR A 35 9.81 -26.52 33.88
C TYR A 35 9.38 -27.97 33.64
N THR A 36 10.29 -28.93 33.75
CA THR A 36 9.96 -30.35 33.62
C THR A 36 8.97 -30.80 34.70
N LYS A 37 9.16 -30.37 35.95
CA LYS A 37 8.18 -30.62 37.03
C LYS A 37 6.84 -29.95 36.74
N ALA A 38 6.83 -28.72 36.22
CA ALA A 38 5.59 -28.04 35.83
C ALA A 38 4.83 -28.81 34.74
N ILE A 39 5.55 -29.30 33.72
CA ILE A 39 5.00 -30.11 32.62
C ILE A 39 4.45 -31.46 33.11
N GLN A 40 5.09 -32.09 34.09
CA GLN A 40 4.61 -33.33 34.69
C GLN A 40 3.27 -33.16 35.44
N ILE A 41 3.00 -31.96 35.96
CA ILE A 41 1.71 -31.64 36.59
C ILE A 41 0.67 -31.31 35.53
N GLU A 42 1.04 -30.53 34.52
CA GLU A 42 0.14 -30.04 33.47
C GLU A 42 0.90 -29.73 32.18
N GLU A 43 0.49 -30.34 31.06
CA GLU A 43 1.00 -29.94 29.74
C GLU A 43 0.44 -28.56 29.36
N ASN A 44 1.34 -27.59 29.17
CA ASN A 44 0.96 -26.24 28.77
C ASN A 44 1.96 -25.71 27.72
N PRO A 45 1.50 -25.10 26.61
CA PRO A 45 2.38 -24.60 25.56
C PRO A 45 3.43 -23.60 26.08
N ILE A 46 3.10 -22.81 27.11
CA ILE A 46 4.02 -21.84 27.73
C ILE A 46 5.19 -22.57 28.41
N TYR A 47 4.93 -23.69 29.10
CA TYR A 47 5.98 -24.41 29.83
C TYR A 47 6.96 -25.08 28.87
N PHE A 48 6.44 -25.70 27.80
CA PHE A 48 7.27 -26.25 26.73
C PHE A 48 8.09 -25.15 26.04
N ASN A 49 7.49 -24.01 25.69
CA ASN A 49 8.22 -22.89 25.12
C ASN A 49 9.33 -22.36 26.05
N ASN A 50 9.06 -22.18 27.33
CA ASN A 50 10.07 -21.67 28.26
C ASN A 50 11.20 -22.69 28.47
N ARG A 51 10.89 -23.99 28.49
CA ARG A 51 11.89 -25.05 28.56
C ARG A 51 12.73 -25.15 27.27
N SER A 52 12.14 -24.91 26.11
CA SER A 52 12.88 -24.85 24.84
C SER A 52 13.98 -23.80 24.85
N GLN A 53 13.72 -22.61 25.41
CA GLN A 53 14.75 -21.59 25.55
C GLN A 53 15.83 -22.00 26.55
N ALA A 54 15.48 -22.67 27.65
CA ALA A 54 16.49 -23.17 28.58
C ALA A 54 17.41 -24.21 27.90
N TYR A 55 16.86 -25.12 27.08
CA TYR A 55 17.67 -26.04 26.27
C TYR A 55 18.53 -25.31 25.24
N PHE A 56 18.00 -24.27 24.58
CA PHE A 56 18.76 -23.45 23.63
C PHE A 56 20.01 -22.83 24.27
N TYR A 57 19.89 -22.24 25.46
CA TYR A 57 21.04 -21.67 26.16
C TYR A 57 21.98 -22.73 26.78
N SER A 58 21.53 -23.97 26.91
CA SER A 58 22.36 -25.14 27.28
C SER A 58 22.98 -25.84 26.06
N ASP A 59 22.80 -25.32 24.84
CA ASP A 59 23.30 -25.88 23.57
C ASP A 59 22.64 -27.23 23.17
N ASP A 60 21.51 -27.59 23.78
CA ASP A 60 20.73 -28.79 23.48
C ASP A 60 19.67 -28.49 22.40
N LEU A 61 20.10 -28.08 21.20
CA LEU A 61 19.22 -27.54 20.15
C LEU A 61 18.14 -28.52 19.67
N GLU A 62 18.41 -29.83 19.64
CA GLU A 62 17.42 -30.84 19.25
C GLU A 62 16.26 -30.93 20.25
N LEU A 63 16.56 -30.90 21.56
CA LEU A 63 15.56 -30.92 22.62
C LEU A 63 14.78 -29.61 22.66
N ALA A 64 15.45 -28.49 22.40
CA ALA A 64 14.81 -27.19 22.24
C ALA A 64 13.77 -27.22 21.09
N LEU A 65 14.16 -27.75 19.92
CA LEU A 65 13.27 -27.87 18.76
C LEU A 65 12.06 -28.77 19.03
N GLN A 66 12.27 -29.89 19.71
CA GLN A 66 11.18 -30.80 20.12
C GLN A 66 10.17 -30.10 21.02
N ASP A 67 10.63 -29.32 22.01
CA ASP A 67 9.76 -28.58 22.92
C ASP A 67 9.00 -27.46 22.20
N CYS A 68 9.64 -26.75 21.26
CA CYS A 68 8.94 -25.80 20.40
C CYS A 68 7.84 -26.46 19.57
N ASN A 69 8.12 -27.61 18.95
CA ASN A 69 7.12 -28.37 18.18
C ASN A 69 5.95 -28.82 19.06
N LYS A 70 6.23 -29.27 20.29
CA LYS A 70 5.19 -29.65 21.26
C LYS A 70 4.36 -28.46 21.71
N ALA A 71 4.96 -27.28 21.92
CA ALA A 71 4.24 -26.05 22.24
C ALA A 71 3.28 -25.65 21.09
N LEU A 72 3.74 -25.76 19.84
CA LEU A 72 2.94 -25.43 18.65
C LEU A 72 1.85 -26.46 18.35
N LEU A 73 2.05 -27.72 18.72
CA LEU A 73 1.00 -28.73 18.67
C LEU A 73 -0.16 -28.39 19.62
N LEU A 74 0.15 -27.84 20.81
CA LEU A 74 -0.84 -27.44 21.82
C LEU A 74 -1.50 -26.10 21.48
N ASN A 75 -0.76 -25.17 20.86
CA ASN A 75 -1.27 -23.89 20.38
C ASN A 75 -0.58 -23.50 19.05
N PRO A 76 -1.19 -23.80 17.89
CA PRO A 76 -0.62 -23.51 16.58
C PRO A 76 -0.32 -22.03 16.32
N ASN A 77 -1.03 -21.12 17.00
CA ASN A 77 -0.88 -19.68 16.84
C ASN A 77 0.05 -19.04 17.90
N TYR A 78 0.86 -19.85 18.59
CA TYR A 78 1.72 -19.33 19.66
C TYR A 78 2.97 -18.66 19.10
N VAL A 79 2.87 -17.34 18.85
CA VAL A 79 3.92 -16.49 18.25
C VAL A 79 5.30 -16.71 18.87
N LYS A 80 5.43 -16.73 20.20
CA LYS A 80 6.73 -16.92 20.88
C LYS A 80 7.36 -18.28 20.59
N ALA A 81 6.56 -19.34 20.50
CA ALA A 81 7.07 -20.67 20.17
C ALA A 81 7.53 -20.76 18.72
N LEU A 82 6.87 -20.06 17.79
CA LEU A 82 7.31 -19.97 16.39
C LEU A 82 8.61 -19.19 16.24
N THR A 83 8.74 -18.03 16.89
CA THR A 83 9.97 -17.22 16.82
C THR A 83 11.16 -17.96 17.43
N ASN A 84 10.97 -18.62 18.58
CA ASN A 84 12.01 -19.47 19.19
C ASN A 84 12.36 -20.67 18.28
N LYS A 85 11.35 -21.34 17.68
CA LYS A 85 11.59 -22.44 16.73
C LYS A 85 12.44 -21.99 15.54
N ALA A 86 12.12 -20.86 14.95
CA ALA A 86 12.87 -20.30 13.83
C ALA A 86 14.31 -19.95 14.23
N GLN A 87 14.51 -19.41 15.44
CA GLN A 87 15.85 -19.17 15.99
C GLN A 87 16.66 -20.45 16.16
N ILE A 88 16.06 -21.49 16.74
CA ILE A 88 16.72 -22.80 16.90
C ILE A 88 17.09 -23.38 15.54
N LEU A 89 16.16 -23.39 14.57
CA LEU A 89 16.42 -23.88 13.20
C LEU A 89 17.56 -23.11 12.53
N TYR A 90 17.63 -21.80 12.73
CA TYR A 90 18.72 -20.96 12.23
C TYR A 90 20.08 -21.34 12.85
N GLU A 91 20.18 -21.47 14.17
CA GLU A 91 21.43 -21.90 14.83
C GLU A 91 21.87 -23.31 14.40
N MET A 92 20.91 -24.18 14.09
CA MET A 92 21.17 -25.51 13.51
C MET A 92 21.59 -25.46 12.02
N GLY A 93 21.60 -24.29 11.38
CA GLY A 93 21.94 -24.11 9.97
C GLY A 93 20.78 -24.32 8.98
N TYR A 94 19.58 -24.61 9.47
CA TYR A 94 18.37 -24.84 8.66
C TYR A 94 17.60 -23.53 8.40
N ILE A 95 18.25 -22.59 7.71
CA ILE A 95 17.70 -21.23 7.53
C ILE A 95 16.38 -21.25 6.74
N GLN A 96 16.22 -22.16 5.78
CA GLN A 96 14.99 -22.20 4.96
C GLN A 96 13.81 -22.72 5.76
N ASP A 97 14.05 -23.69 6.64
CA ASP A 97 13.04 -24.20 7.57
C ASP A 97 12.65 -23.11 8.58
N ALA A 98 13.59 -22.26 9.00
CA ALA A 98 13.31 -21.10 9.86
C ALA A 98 12.37 -20.08 9.17
N ILE A 99 12.59 -19.79 7.89
CA ILE A 99 11.73 -18.90 7.10
C ILE A 99 10.34 -19.52 6.95
N GLN A 100 10.27 -20.77 6.49
CA GLN A 100 9.01 -21.46 6.25
C GLN A 100 8.18 -21.58 7.54
N CYS A 101 8.82 -21.83 8.68
CA CYS A 101 8.17 -21.88 9.99
C CYS A 101 7.43 -20.58 10.33
N LEU A 102 7.96 -19.43 9.93
CA LEU A 102 7.37 -18.12 10.22
C LEU A 102 6.29 -17.70 9.22
N GLU A 103 6.34 -18.21 7.99
CA GLU A 103 5.40 -17.86 6.92
C GLU A 103 4.06 -18.62 6.99
N GLN A 104 4.00 -19.74 7.71
CA GLN A 104 2.81 -20.59 7.81
C GLN A 104 1.63 -19.98 8.61
N MET A 105 1.77 -18.78 9.18
CA MET A 105 0.70 -18.12 9.94
C MET A 105 -0.08 -17.07 9.13
N GLU A 106 -1.41 -17.22 9.06
CA GLU A 106 -2.33 -16.28 8.41
C GLU A 106 -2.43 -14.90 9.10
N ASN A 107 -1.99 -14.78 10.35
CA ASN A 107 -1.94 -13.52 11.09
C ASN A 107 -0.49 -13.07 11.28
N HIS A 108 0.02 -12.27 10.34
CA HIS A 108 1.35 -11.67 10.42
C HIS A 108 1.43 -10.67 11.59
N SER A 109 1.75 -11.16 12.78
CA SER A 109 2.20 -10.27 13.86
C SER A 109 3.49 -9.56 13.40
N LEU A 110 3.65 -8.30 13.78
CA LEU A 110 4.85 -7.50 13.44
C LEU A 110 6.16 -8.20 13.86
N GLU A 111 6.10 -9.01 14.93
CA GLU A 111 7.22 -9.79 15.44
C GLU A 111 7.60 -10.94 14.48
N ILE A 112 6.63 -11.66 13.92
CA ILE A 112 6.87 -12.72 12.92
C ILE A 112 7.43 -12.13 11.63
N GLU A 113 6.83 -11.03 11.15
CA GLU A 113 7.30 -10.31 9.96
C GLU A 113 8.76 -9.87 10.14
N LYS A 114 9.12 -9.34 11.33
CA LYS A 114 10.49 -8.94 11.67
C LYS A 114 11.47 -10.12 11.59
N HIS A 115 11.15 -11.26 12.20
CA HIS A 115 12.05 -12.43 12.20
C HIS A 115 12.15 -13.10 10.83
N SER A 116 11.04 -13.22 10.09
CA SER A 116 11.02 -13.83 8.75
C SER A 116 11.89 -13.01 7.80
N ASN A 117 11.69 -11.68 7.83
CA ASN A 117 12.48 -10.74 7.04
C ASN A 117 13.97 -10.79 7.42
N TYR A 118 14.32 -10.95 8.70
CA TYR A 118 15.70 -11.13 9.14
C TYR A 118 16.35 -12.40 8.57
N TYR A 119 15.71 -13.56 8.66
CA TYR A 119 16.30 -14.80 8.11
C TYR A 119 16.41 -14.76 6.59
N LYS A 120 15.37 -14.24 5.90
CA LYS A 120 15.44 -14.01 4.45
C LYS A 120 16.62 -13.13 4.08
N SER A 121 16.86 -12.07 4.84
CA SER A 121 17.94 -11.16 4.52
C SER A 121 19.33 -11.75 4.72
N LEU A 122 19.51 -12.62 5.72
CA LEU A 122 20.76 -13.36 5.90
C LEU A 122 21.05 -14.32 4.73
N VAL A 123 20.03 -15.08 4.30
CA VAL A 123 20.17 -15.97 3.13
C VAL A 123 20.56 -15.15 1.92
N LEU A 124 19.85 -14.07 1.66
CA LEU A 124 20.13 -13.23 0.51
C LEU A 124 21.48 -12.56 0.61
N GLN A 125 21.90 -12.03 1.76
CA GLN A 125 23.24 -11.47 1.91
C GLN A 125 24.35 -12.46 1.56
N SER A 126 24.16 -13.76 1.84
CA SER A 126 25.11 -14.79 1.41
C SER A 126 25.02 -15.14 -0.08
N LEU A 127 23.90 -14.83 -0.75
CA LEU A 127 23.66 -15.05 -2.17
C LEU A 127 23.92 -13.80 -3.04
N ILE A 128 23.98 -12.61 -2.44
CA ILE A 128 24.27 -11.36 -3.13
C ILE A 128 25.67 -11.49 -3.73
N ASP A 129 25.74 -11.33 -5.05
CA ASP A 129 27.00 -11.32 -5.76
C ASP A 129 27.93 -10.22 -5.22
N GLN A 130 29.23 -10.51 -5.15
CA GLN A 130 30.26 -9.61 -4.64
C GLN A 130 30.20 -8.23 -5.32
N ASP A 131 29.81 -8.21 -6.60
CA ASP A 131 29.63 -6.99 -7.38
C ASP A 131 28.51 -6.08 -6.83
N GLU A 132 27.39 -6.62 -6.36
CA GLU A 132 26.30 -5.83 -5.77
C GLU A 132 26.69 -5.29 -4.39
N LEU A 133 27.39 -6.10 -3.58
CA LEU A 133 27.93 -5.63 -2.32
C LEU A 133 28.98 -4.53 -2.51
N ALA A 134 29.83 -4.64 -3.53
CA ALA A 134 30.80 -3.61 -3.89
C ALA A 134 30.10 -2.29 -4.30
N ARG A 135 29.04 -2.36 -5.12
CA ARG A 135 28.22 -1.18 -5.47
C ARG A 135 27.60 -0.52 -4.24
N GLN A 136 27.02 -1.31 -3.33
CA GLN A 136 26.45 -0.81 -2.08
C GLN A 136 27.49 -0.10 -1.21
N ASN A 137 28.66 -0.70 -1.05
CA ASN A 137 29.74 -0.10 -0.27
C ASN A 137 30.24 1.19 -0.91
N GLY A 138 30.49 1.19 -2.23
CA GLY A 138 30.90 2.39 -2.97
C GLY A 138 29.88 3.54 -2.84
N PHE A 139 28.58 3.22 -2.91
CA PHE A 139 27.50 4.17 -2.68
C PHE A 139 27.53 4.78 -1.27
N LEU A 140 27.65 3.95 -0.24
CA LEU A 140 27.69 4.43 1.16
C LEU A 140 28.97 5.21 1.47
N GLU A 141 30.11 4.86 0.87
CA GLU A 141 31.36 5.61 0.98
C GLU A 141 31.28 6.96 0.28
N TRP A 142 30.72 7.02 -0.93
CA TRP A 142 30.46 8.28 -1.64
C TRP A 142 29.62 9.25 -0.79
N LEU A 143 28.53 8.77 -0.17
CA LEU A 143 27.73 9.57 0.74
C LEU A 143 28.52 10.05 1.97
N LYS A 144 29.30 9.19 2.62
CA LYS A 144 30.12 9.57 3.79
C LYS A 144 31.17 10.62 3.43
N ASN A 145 31.86 10.45 2.30
CA ASN A 145 32.81 11.44 1.78
C ASN A 145 32.11 12.77 1.47
N GLY A 146 30.85 12.69 1.07
CA GLY A 146 29.94 13.81 0.89
C GLY A 146 29.48 14.52 2.15
N GLN A 147 29.88 14.07 3.35
CA GLN A 147 29.41 14.55 4.65
C GLN A 147 27.97 14.17 5.01
N ALA A 148 27.40 13.15 4.37
CA ALA A 148 26.14 12.55 4.83
C ALA A 148 26.33 11.81 6.16
N HIS A 149 25.28 11.78 6.98
CA HIS A 149 25.30 11.17 8.31
C HIS A 149 24.17 10.17 8.51
N PHE A 150 24.51 8.92 8.83
CA PHE A 150 23.54 7.82 9.00
C PHE A 150 24.08 6.68 9.92
N PRO A 151 24.49 6.98 11.16
CA PRO A 151 25.29 6.08 12.00
C PRO A 151 24.55 4.84 12.52
N LYS A 152 23.22 4.87 12.54
CA LYS A 152 22.37 3.84 13.16
C LYS A 152 21.53 3.06 12.16
N ILE A 153 21.71 3.27 10.86
CA ILE A 153 20.95 2.57 9.83
C ILE A 153 21.86 1.78 8.89
N GLN A 154 21.30 0.79 8.22
CA GLN A 154 21.98 -0.02 7.20
C GLN A 154 21.00 -0.42 6.09
N ILE A 155 21.53 -0.69 4.90
CA ILE A 155 20.76 -1.29 3.81
C ILE A 155 20.63 -2.79 4.09
N GLU A 156 19.42 -3.31 3.98
CA GLU A 156 19.10 -4.72 4.11
C GLU A 156 18.42 -5.21 2.81
N CYS A 157 18.77 -6.41 2.35
CA CYS A 157 18.19 -7.02 1.15
C CYS A 157 17.28 -8.19 1.54
N TYR A 158 16.06 -8.22 1.03
CA TYR A 158 15.01 -9.19 1.38
C TYR A 158 14.52 -10.01 0.18
N SER A 159 14.86 -9.57 -1.03
CA SER A 159 14.94 -10.36 -2.26
C SER A 159 15.92 -9.69 -3.22
N GLU A 160 16.15 -10.27 -4.40
CA GLU A 160 16.94 -9.64 -5.47
C GLU A 160 16.44 -8.22 -5.82
N ASP A 161 15.11 -8.03 -5.78
CA ASP A 161 14.45 -6.78 -6.15
C ASP A 161 13.90 -5.98 -4.95
N TYR A 162 14.02 -6.49 -3.72
CA TYR A 162 13.46 -5.86 -2.53
C TYR A 162 14.54 -5.55 -1.50
N ARG A 163 14.83 -4.26 -1.32
CA ARG A 163 15.77 -3.70 -0.35
C ARG A 163 15.04 -2.77 0.60
N GLY A 164 15.61 -2.53 1.76
CA GLY A 164 15.14 -1.45 2.63
C GLY A 164 16.15 -1.06 3.70
N ILE A 165 15.72 -0.20 4.62
CA ILE A 165 16.58 0.39 5.64
C ILE A 165 16.24 -0.20 7.01
N ASN A 166 17.26 -0.75 7.68
CA ASN A 166 17.12 -1.34 9.01
C ASN A 166 17.93 -0.58 10.05
N ALA A 167 17.45 -0.60 11.29
CA ALA A 167 18.16 -0.05 12.44
C ALA A 167 19.35 -0.96 12.82
N LYS A 168 20.57 -0.46 12.64
CA LYS A 168 21.82 -1.12 13.08
C LYS A 168 21.98 -1.11 14.62
N LYS A 169 21.38 -0.13 15.28
CA LYS A 169 21.34 0.05 16.74
C LYS A 169 19.95 0.52 17.15
N ALA A 170 19.62 0.46 18.44
CA ALA A 170 18.41 1.08 18.94
C ALA A 170 18.41 2.60 18.69
N ILE A 171 17.26 3.13 18.28
CA ILE A 171 17.05 4.53 17.89
C ILE A 171 15.93 5.09 18.77
N SER A 172 16.17 6.25 19.37
CA SER A 172 15.15 6.93 20.18
C SER A 172 14.17 7.69 19.29
N SER A 173 12.97 7.97 19.80
CA SER A 173 12.05 8.92 19.16
C SER A 173 12.70 10.30 19.05
N LYS A 174 12.41 11.02 17.96
CA LYS A 174 12.96 12.36 17.65
C LYS A 174 14.46 12.39 17.41
N GLU A 175 15.03 11.24 17.03
CA GLU A 175 16.43 11.15 16.63
C GLU A 175 16.56 11.33 15.11
N ILE A 176 17.49 12.18 14.68
CA ILE A 176 17.87 12.31 13.26
C ILE A 176 18.70 11.08 12.87
N ILE A 177 18.15 10.25 12.00
CA ILE A 177 18.76 8.98 11.57
C ILE A 177 19.47 9.09 10.22
N LEU A 178 19.12 10.11 9.43
CA LEU A 178 19.68 10.36 8.13
C LEU A 178 19.81 11.86 7.90
N PHE A 179 20.99 12.30 7.46
CA PHE A 179 21.24 13.60 6.88
C PHE A 179 21.92 13.41 5.51
N ILE A 180 21.35 13.99 4.47
CA ILE A 180 21.91 14.05 3.12
C ILE A 180 22.15 15.52 2.74
N PRO A 181 23.38 15.94 2.48
CA PRO A 181 23.67 17.33 2.13
C PRO A 181 23.12 17.65 0.73
N ARG A 182 22.77 18.94 0.51
CA ARG A 182 22.24 19.42 -0.77
C ARG A 182 23.11 19.02 -1.97
N SER A 183 24.43 18.98 -1.80
CA SER A 183 25.39 18.59 -2.85
C SER A 183 25.21 17.17 -3.38
N HIS A 184 24.57 16.29 -2.61
CA HIS A 184 24.35 14.87 -2.96
C HIS A 184 22.90 14.59 -3.33
N MET A 185 22.09 15.63 -3.54
CA MET A 185 20.71 15.53 -4.01
C MET A 185 20.64 15.91 -5.49
N ILE A 186 19.67 15.36 -6.22
CA ILE A 186 19.36 15.79 -7.58
C ILE A 186 18.05 16.57 -7.54
N THR A 187 18.14 17.90 -7.62
CA THR A 187 16.97 18.80 -7.53
C THR A 187 16.40 19.10 -8.91
N LEU A 188 15.10 19.40 -8.98
CA LEU A 188 14.43 19.78 -10.22
C LEU A 188 15.09 21.00 -10.90
N GLU A 189 15.60 21.95 -10.12
CA GLU A 189 16.30 23.13 -10.64
C GLU A 189 17.56 22.75 -11.42
N MET A 190 18.38 21.83 -10.89
CA MET A 190 19.56 21.34 -11.61
C MET A 190 19.20 20.73 -12.96
N THR A 191 18.10 19.98 -12.99
CA THR A 191 17.66 19.29 -14.22
C THR A 191 17.16 20.26 -15.29
N LYS A 192 16.63 21.43 -14.90
CA LYS A 192 16.17 22.47 -15.83
C LYS A 192 17.33 23.16 -16.56
N GLU A 193 18.55 23.04 -16.05
CA GLU A 193 19.73 23.65 -16.66
C GLU A 193 20.31 22.87 -17.84
N THR A 194 19.88 21.63 -18.06
CA THR A 194 20.36 20.80 -19.17
C THR A 194 19.89 21.35 -20.52
N SER A 195 20.66 21.08 -21.58
CA SER A 195 20.34 21.53 -22.94
C SER A 195 18.96 21.06 -23.41
N ILE A 196 18.60 19.81 -23.12
CA ILE A 196 17.31 19.20 -23.49
C ILE A 196 16.19 19.86 -22.69
N ALA A 197 16.36 20.06 -21.38
CA ALA A 197 15.35 20.72 -20.56
C ALA A 197 15.09 22.16 -20.98
N LYS A 198 16.15 22.91 -21.33
CA LYS A 198 16.03 24.27 -21.87
C LYS A 198 15.21 24.30 -23.17
N LYS A 199 15.40 23.32 -24.06
CA LYS A 199 14.57 23.17 -25.26
C LYS A 199 13.11 22.88 -24.90
N ILE A 200 12.83 21.95 -23.98
CA ILE A 200 11.46 21.65 -23.53
C ILE A 200 10.74 22.91 -23.03
N LEU A 201 11.42 23.72 -22.22
CA LEU A 201 10.89 24.99 -21.69
C LEU A 201 10.68 26.02 -22.81
N GLN A 202 11.64 26.15 -23.74
CA GLN A 202 11.56 27.07 -24.88
C GLN A 202 10.37 26.76 -25.80
N TYR A 203 10.16 25.47 -26.11
CA TYR A 203 9.08 25.00 -26.98
C TYR A 203 7.74 24.83 -26.23
N LYS A 204 7.71 25.07 -24.91
CA LYS A 204 6.52 24.96 -24.04
C LYS A 204 5.79 23.63 -24.22
N LEU A 205 6.56 22.55 -24.21
CA LEU A 205 6.03 21.22 -24.46
C LEU A 205 5.08 20.80 -23.33
N ASP A 206 3.87 20.40 -23.68
CA ASP A 206 2.87 19.92 -22.73
C ASP A 206 3.16 18.45 -22.37
N LEU A 207 3.75 18.28 -21.18
CA LEU A 207 4.18 16.99 -20.63
C LEU A 207 3.24 16.59 -19.50
N ILE A 208 2.95 15.29 -19.39
CA ILE A 208 1.93 14.77 -18.47
C ILE A 208 2.35 14.92 -17.00
N SER A 209 3.64 14.74 -16.73
CA SER A 209 4.24 15.13 -15.47
C SER A 209 5.58 15.78 -15.77
N PRO A 210 5.63 17.12 -15.91
CA PRO A 210 6.84 17.82 -16.31
C PRO A 210 8.00 17.54 -15.34
N LYS A 211 7.73 17.58 -14.03
CA LYS A 211 8.76 17.32 -13.00
C LYS A 211 9.40 15.94 -13.13
N HIS A 212 8.59 14.91 -13.37
CA HIS A 212 9.12 13.56 -13.56
C HIS A 212 9.93 13.52 -14.86
N SER A 213 9.52 14.23 -15.93
CA SER A 213 10.22 14.18 -17.22
C SER A 213 11.60 14.84 -17.12
N PHE A 214 11.69 16.02 -16.50
CA PHE A 214 12.96 16.70 -16.29
C PHE A 214 13.93 15.85 -15.46
N LEU A 215 13.46 15.26 -14.35
CA LEU A 215 14.26 14.38 -13.52
C LEU A 215 14.68 13.10 -14.26
N SER A 216 13.81 12.50 -15.06
CA SER A 216 14.14 11.31 -15.87
C SER A 216 15.16 11.59 -16.95
N ILE A 217 15.05 12.73 -17.66
CA ILE A 217 16.03 13.14 -18.68
C ILE A 217 17.40 13.30 -18.03
N PHE A 218 17.46 13.99 -16.89
CA PHE A 218 18.71 14.16 -16.16
C PHE A 218 19.32 12.83 -15.73
N LEU A 219 18.52 11.91 -15.18
CA LEU A 219 19.00 10.58 -14.80
C LEU A 219 19.60 9.82 -15.99
N LEU A 220 18.98 9.88 -17.17
CA LEU A 220 19.50 9.21 -18.36
C LEU A 220 20.81 9.84 -18.85
N GLN A 221 20.90 11.17 -18.79
CA GLN A 221 22.12 11.90 -19.15
C GLN A 221 23.27 11.57 -18.22
N GLU A 222 23.03 11.56 -16.90
CA GLU A 222 24.04 11.21 -15.92
C GLU A 222 24.41 9.72 -15.99
N LYS A 223 23.44 8.83 -16.26
CA LYS A 223 23.73 7.40 -16.44
C LYS A 223 24.60 7.10 -17.66
N ALA A 224 24.52 7.92 -18.71
CA ALA A 224 25.38 7.80 -19.88
C ALA A 224 26.75 8.50 -19.72
N ASN A 225 26.91 9.32 -18.67
CA ASN A 225 28.15 10.04 -18.39
C ASN A 225 29.10 9.17 -17.56
N GLN A 226 30.24 8.77 -18.15
CA GLN A 226 31.23 7.91 -17.50
C GLN A 226 31.87 8.56 -16.25
N ASP A 227 31.89 9.89 -16.18
CA ASP A 227 32.46 10.66 -15.08
C ASP A 227 31.34 11.28 -14.19
N SER A 228 30.14 10.69 -14.19
CA SER A 228 29.03 11.23 -13.41
C SER A 228 29.37 11.27 -11.92
N PHE A 229 29.20 12.44 -11.32
CA PHE A 229 29.30 12.59 -9.86
C PHE A 229 28.29 11.71 -9.12
N TRP A 230 27.14 11.41 -9.74
CA TRP A 230 26.07 10.59 -9.17
C TRP A 230 26.19 9.11 -9.52
N GLN A 231 27.27 8.67 -10.19
CA GLN A 231 27.45 7.27 -10.59
C GLN A 231 27.20 6.27 -9.44
N PRO A 232 27.72 6.49 -8.20
CA PRO A 232 27.47 5.56 -7.10
C PRO A 232 25.99 5.43 -6.72
N TYR A 233 25.20 6.50 -6.87
CA TYR A 233 23.75 6.45 -6.68
C TYR A 233 23.05 5.75 -7.84
N LEU A 234 23.45 6.04 -9.08
CA LEU A 234 22.87 5.44 -10.28
C LEU A 234 23.09 3.92 -10.35
N ASP A 235 24.24 3.45 -9.85
CA ASP A 235 24.61 2.04 -9.80
C ASP A 235 23.77 1.23 -8.81
N ILE A 236 23.21 1.87 -7.78
CA ILE A 236 22.39 1.20 -6.77
C ILE A 236 20.89 1.27 -7.04
N LEU A 237 20.44 2.08 -8.00
CA LEU A 237 19.04 2.11 -8.41
C LEU A 237 18.57 0.73 -8.94
N PRO A 238 17.27 0.40 -8.84
CA PRO A 238 16.74 -0.84 -9.39
C PRO A 238 17.08 -1.00 -10.87
N LYS A 239 17.61 -2.16 -11.27
CA LYS A 239 17.94 -2.45 -12.67
C LYS A 239 16.70 -2.58 -13.54
N SER A 240 15.60 -3.06 -12.96
CA SER A 240 14.32 -3.24 -13.64
C SER A 240 13.15 -2.82 -12.75
N TYR A 241 11.98 -2.66 -13.37
CA TYR A 241 10.70 -2.41 -12.71
C TYR A 241 9.64 -3.37 -13.26
N SER A 242 9.99 -4.66 -13.38
CA SER A 242 9.10 -5.71 -13.92
C SER A 242 7.75 -5.81 -13.20
N ASN A 243 7.68 -5.35 -11.95
CA ASN A 243 6.49 -5.25 -11.12
C ASN A 243 5.62 -4.01 -11.37
N PHE A 244 6.06 -3.07 -12.21
CA PHE A 244 5.25 -1.92 -12.61
C PHE A 244 4.41 -2.29 -13.83
N PRO A 245 3.09 -2.04 -13.82
CA PRO A 245 2.19 -2.45 -14.89
C PRO A 245 2.53 -1.96 -16.29
N ILE A 246 3.29 -0.86 -16.42
CA ILE A 246 3.71 -0.36 -17.73
C ILE A 246 4.72 -1.28 -18.44
N PHE A 247 5.34 -2.22 -17.70
CA PHE A 247 6.28 -3.21 -18.21
C PHE A 247 5.70 -4.63 -18.23
N PHE A 248 4.41 -4.78 -17.95
CA PHE A 248 3.73 -6.07 -17.98
C PHE A 248 3.71 -6.66 -19.39
N ASN A 249 3.82 -7.98 -19.46
CA ASN A 249 3.56 -8.73 -20.68
C ASN A 249 2.06 -9.09 -20.78
N GLU A 250 1.66 -9.72 -21.89
CA GLU A 250 0.25 -10.12 -22.11
C GLU A 250 -0.27 -11.09 -21.03
N ASN A 251 0.57 -12.00 -20.50
CA ASN A 251 0.16 -12.92 -19.45
C ASN A 251 -0.17 -12.18 -18.15
N ASP A 252 0.60 -11.14 -17.80
CA ASP A 252 0.33 -10.30 -16.64
C ASP A 252 -0.97 -9.47 -16.85
N PHE A 253 -1.21 -8.97 -18.06
CA PHE A 253 -2.44 -8.22 -18.38
C PHE A 253 -3.71 -9.06 -18.30
N GLU A 254 -3.66 -10.36 -18.58
CA GLU A 254 -4.82 -11.25 -18.43
C GLU A 254 -5.35 -11.26 -16.98
N TRP A 255 -4.50 -11.04 -15.98
CA TRP A 255 -4.93 -10.97 -14.57
C TRP A 255 -5.74 -9.70 -14.24
N LEU A 256 -5.65 -8.68 -15.07
CA LEU A 256 -6.39 -7.42 -14.96
C LEU A 256 -7.64 -7.39 -15.87
N LYS A 257 -8.00 -8.49 -16.52
CA LYS A 257 -9.19 -8.56 -17.36
C LYS A 257 -10.46 -8.19 -16.57
N GLY A 258 -11.23 -7.28 -17.14
CA GLY A 258 -12.44 -6.72 -16.51
C GLY A 258 -12.19 -5.53 -15.60
N SER A 259 -10.96 -5.33 -15.14
CA SER A 259 -10.61 -4.18 -14.31
C SER A 259 -10.51 -2.90 -15.14
N SER A 260 -11.09 -1.82 -14.62
CA SER A 260 -10.90 -0.46 -15.15
C SER A 260 -9.43 -0.01 -15.12
N PHE A 261 -8.61 -0.65 -14.28
CA PHE A 261 -7.19 -0.37 -14.15
C PHE A 261 -6.39 -0.74 -15.40
N LEU A 262 -6.79 -1.79 -16.13
CA LEU A 262 -6.10 -2.20 -17.36
C LEU A 262 -6.07 -1.06 -18.39
N LYS A 263 -7.19 -0.35 -18.53
CA LYS A 263 -7.26 0.84 -19.40
C LYS A 263 -6.33 1.95 -18.89
N GLN A 264 -6.32 2.23 -17.58
CA GLN A 264 -5.43 3.24 -16.99
C GLN A 264 -3.95 2.95 -17.25
N VAL A 265 -3.55 1.68 -17.22
CA VAL A 265 -2.17 1.27 -17.55
C VAL A 265 -1.87 1.53 -19.02
N LYS A 266 -2.76 1.12 -19.93
CA LYS A 266 -2.60 1.35 -21.38
C LYS A 266 -2.56 2.83 -21.74
N ASP A 267 -3.45 3.62 -21.16
CA ASP A 267 -3.49 5.08 -21.33
C ASP A 267 -2.16 5.68 -20.87
N LYS A 268 -1.63 5.29 -19.70
CA LYS A 268 -0.31 5.74 -19.20
C LYS A 268 0.84 5.38 -20.14
N ILE A 269 0.82 4.22 -20.80
CA ILE A 269 1.86 3.83 -21.77
C ILE A 269 1.81 4.74 -23.01
N ILE A 270 0.62 4.97 -23.56
CA ILE A 270 0.39 5.85 -24.71
C ILE A 270 0.89 7.27 -24.40
N ASP A 271 0.52 7.74 -23.22
CA ASP A 271 0.89 9.02 -22.64
C ASP A 271 2.41 9.19 -22.51
N LEU A 272 3.10 8.20 -21.93
CA LEU A 272 4.57 8.20 -21.84
C LEU A 272 5.22 8.18 -23.22
N LYS A 273 4.65 7.43 -24.17
CA LYS A 273 5.15 7.35 -25.54
C LYS A 273 5.02 8.70 -26.26
N LYS A 274 3.89 9.37 -26.08
CA LYS A 274 3.66 10.72 -26.59
C LYS A 274 4.67 11.72 -26.01
N ASP A 275 4.91 11.70 -24.70
CA ASP A 275 5.94 12.55 -24.07
C ASP A 275 7.32 12.28 -24.68
N TYR A 276 7.73 11.01 -24.80
CA TYR A 276 9.01 10.61 -25.38
C TYR A 276 9.18 11.08 -26.83
N ASP A 277 8.19 10.83 -27.69
CA ASP A 277 8.24 11.20 -29.11
C ASP A 277 8.30 12.72 -29.28
N ASN A 278 7.54 13.46 -28.47
CA ASN A 278 7.55 14.91 -28.45
C ASN A 278 8.91 15.48 -28.01
N ILE A 279 9.55 14.89 -26.99
CA ILE A 279 10.91 15.28 -26.57
C ILE A 279 11.92 15.01 -27.70
N CYS A 280 11.89 13.82 -28.30
CA CYS A 280 12.80 13.45 -29.40
C CYS A 280 12.65 14.39 -30.60
N LYS A 281 11.43 14.88 -30.88
CA LYS A 281 11.17 15.81 -31.97
C LYS A 281 11.88 17.16 -31.79
N ILE A 282 11.94 17.69 -30.56
CA ILE A 282 12.56 18.99 -30.28
C ILE A 282 14.05 18.86 -29.88
N ALA A 283 14.46 17.70 -29.40
CA ALA A 283 15.83 17.37 -29.03
C ALA A 283 16.21 16.01 -29.64
N PRO A 284 16.59 15.96 -30.93
CA PRO A 284 16.94 14.71 -31.62
C PRO A 284 18.08 13.94 -30.95
N GLU A 285 18.97 14.62 -30.24
CA GLU A 285 20.02 13.98 -29.43
C GLU A 285 19.47 13.06 -28.32
N PHE A 286 18.20 13.19 -27.95
CA PHE A 286 17.55 12.31 -26.98
C PHE A 286 17.23 10.91 -27.54
N LEU A 287 17.25 10.74 -28.87
CA LEU A 287 17.04 9.44 -29.53
C LEU A 287 18.12 8.39 -29.19
N GLN A 288 19.22 8.80 -28.57
CA GLN A 288 20.23 7.87 -28.05
C GLN A 288 19.68 6.97 -26.93
N TYR A 289 18.63 7.41 -26.22
CA TYR A 289 17.97 6.63 -25.17
C TYR A 289 16.72 5.98 -25.76
N SER A 290 16.55 4.68 -25.56
CA SER A 290 15.34 3.98 -25.98
C SER A 290 14.11 4.43 -25.18
N PHE A 291 12.92 4.15 -25.73
CA PHE A 291 11.66 4.35 -25.01
C PHE A 291 11.61 3.56 -23.69
N ASN A 292 12.19 2.35 -23.65
CA ASN A 292 12.23 1.53 -22.44
C ASN A 292 13.13 2.15 -21.36
N GLU A 293 14.29 2.70 -21.73
CA GLU A 293 15.15 3.43 -20.79
C GLU A 293 14.47 4.69 -20.27
N PHE A 294 13.76 5.42 -21.14
CA PHE A 294 12.94 6.55 -20.71
C PHE A 294 11.85 6.12 -19.72
N CYS A 295 11.11 5.04 -20.01
CA CYS A 295 10.12 4.49 -19.08
C CYS A 295 10.75 4.06 -17.74
N TRP A 296 11.94 3.45 -17.76
CA TRP A 296 12.67 3.10 -16.54
C TRP A 296 12.95 4.36 -15.71
N ALA A 297 13.56 5.38 -16.31
CA ALA A 297 13.87 6.64 -15.63
C ALA A 297 12.61 7.38 -15.16
N ARG A 298 11.49 7.25 -15.89
CA ARG A 298 10.17 7.78 -15.51
C ARG A 298 9.63 7.09 -14.28
N MET A 299 9.75 5.78 -14.18
CA MET A 299 9.28 5.05 -13.00
C MET A 299 10.22 5.23 -11.81
N THR A 300 11.53 5.42 -12.02
CA THR A 300 12.46 5.86 -10.99
C THR A 300 12.03 7.20 -10.39
N ALA A 301 11.82 8.22 -11.23
CA ALA A 301 11.36 9.54 -10.76
C ALA A 301 9.99 9.47 -10.09
N CYS A 302 9.06 8.69 -10.63
CA CYS A 302 7.71 8.58 -10.09
C CYS A 302 7.67 7.93 -8.70
N SER A 303 8.59 7.01 -8.39
CA SER A 303 8.55 6.21 -7.16
C SER A 303 9.48 6.70 -6.06
N ARG A 304 10.47 7.56 -6.36
CA ARG A 304 11.60 7.85 -5.44
C ARG A 304 11.84 9.32 -5.09
N ILE A 305 11.14 10.26 -5.74
CA ILE A 305 11.39 11.68 -5.50
C ILE A 305 10.65 12.19 -4.25
N PHE A 306 11.26 13.15 -3.57
CA PHE A 306 10.71 13.84 -2.42
C PHE A 306 10.30 15.26 -2.80
N GLY A 307 9.07 15.64 -2.47
CA GLY A 307 8.63 17.02 -2.54
C GLY A 307 9.10 17.78 -1.31
N ILE A 308 10.04 18.71 -1.47
CA ILE A 308 10.71 19.44 -0.39
C ILE A 308 10.58 20.94 -0.59
N ASN A 309 10.93 21.70 0.45
CA ASN A 309 10.98 23.15 0.40
C ASN A 309 12.39 23.61 0.77
N ILE A 310 13.03 24.39 -0.10
CA ILE A 310 14.37 24.92 0.12
C ILE A 310 14.29 26.44 0.04
N GLN A 311 14.65 27.13 1.13
CA GLN A 311 14.59 28.60 1.21
C GLN A 311 13.20 29.17 0.83
N GLY A 312 12.12 28.46 1.18
CA GLY A 312 10.75 28.86 0.86
C GLY A 312 10.27 28.48 -0.55
N ILE A 313 11.14 27.94 -1.40
CA ILE A 313 10.81 27.47 -2.76
C ILE A 313 10.55 25.96 -2.74
N LYS A 314 9.35 25.57 -3.19
CA LYS A 314 8.99 24.17 -3.39
C LYS A 314 9.75 23.58 -4.58
N THR A 315 10.34 22.42 -4.37
CA THR A 315 11.01 21.62 -5.41
C THR A 315 10.76 20.13 -5.19
N ASP A 316 11.13 19.32 -6.17
CA ASP A 316 11.17 17.87 -6.06
C ASP A 316 12.62 17.40 -6.27
N ALA A 317 13.06 16.39 -5.51
CA ALA A 317 14.44 15.92 -5.61
C ALA A 317 14.56 14.40 -5.42
N PHE A 318 15.55 13.79 -6.07
CA PHE A 318 16.08 12.53 -5.58
C PHE A 318 16.94 12.79 -4.35
N VAL A 319 16.69 12.01 -3.31
CA VAL A 319 17.44 12.03 -2.06
C VAL A 319 18.02 10.64 -1.86
N PRO A 320 19.28 10.40 -2.25
CA PRO A 320 19.89 9.08 -2.13
C PRO A 320 19.83 8.56 -0.70
N LEU A 321 19.64 7.24 -0.55
CA LEU A 321 19.48 6.51 0.72
C LEU A 321 18.15 6.77 1.43
N ALA A 322 17.58 7.98 1.37
CA ALA A 322 16.23 8.27 1.87
C ALA A 322 15.17 7.52 1.04
N ASP A 323 15.37 7.42 -0.28
CA ASP A 323 14.49 6.72 -1.22
C ASP A 323 14.51 5.19 -1.12
N MET A 324 15.25 4.63 -0.14
CA MET A 324 15.27 3.21 0.19
C MET A 324 14.35 2.84 1.36
N LEU A 325 13.77 3.80 2.08
CA LEU A 325 12.78 3.51 3.12
C LEU A 325 11.48 3.04 2.48
N ASN A 326 10.99 1.86 2.87
CA ASN A 326 9.76 1.29 2.32
C ASN A 326 8.49 1.86 2.96
N HIS A 327 7.35 1.64 2.30
CA HIS A 327 6.05 2.10 2.75
C HIS A 327 5.47 1.25 3.89
N LYS A 328 5.03 1.89 4.98
CA LYS A 328 4.07 1.33 5.95
C LYS A 328 3.22 2.42 6.59
N ARG A 329 2.03 2.05 7.07
CA ARG A 329 1.18 2.92 7.91
C ARG A 329 0.86 2.20 9.22
N PRO A 330 1.06 2.85 10.39
CA PRO A 330 1.66 4.18 10.57
C PRO A 330 3.13 4.20 10.15
N LYS A 331 3.62 5.37 9.74
CA LYS A 331 5.04 5.60 9.45
C LYS A 331 5.84 5.67 10.75
N LEU A 332 7.15 5.42 10.66
CA LEU A 332 8.08 5.57 11.78
C LEU A 332 8.93 6.84 11.67
N THR A 333 8.75 7.63 10.62
CA THR A 333 9.66 8.72 10.25
C THR A 333 8.93 9.97 9.78
N SER A 334 9.58 11.11 9.99
CA SER A 334 9.23 12.41 9.41
C SER A 334 10.49 13.01 8.79
N TRP A 335 10.33 13.78 7.72
CA TRP A 335 11.46 14.31 6.97
C TRP A 335 11.20 15.71 6.44
N CYS A 336 12.28 16.46 6.23
CA CYS A 336 12.24 17.78 5.61
C CYS A 336 13.62 18.13 5.03
N TYR A 337 13.68 19.24 4.30
CA TYR A 337 14.95 19.91 4.03
C TYR A 337 15.18 20.95 5.14
N SER A 338 16.33 20.88 5.79
CA SER A 338 16.77 21.84 6.79
C SER A 338 17.63 22.91 6.12
N ASP A 339 17.13 24.14 6.07
CA ASP A 339 17.91 25.30 5.61
C ASP A 339 19.06 25.61 6.58
N GLU A 340 18.95 25.29 7.87
CA GLU A 340 20.03 25.48 8.83
C GLU A 340 21.19 24.51 8.55
N MET A 341 20.87 23.23 8.32
CA MET A 341 21.88 22.19 8.04
C MET A 341 22.26 22.09 6.55
N GLN A 342 21.58 22.84 5.68
CA GLN A 342 21.76 22.80 4.22
C GLN A 342 21.64 21.39 3.62
N GLY A 343 20.63 20.63 4.05
CA GLY A 343 20.42 19.26 3.59
C GLY A 343 19.09 18.65 4.02
N PHE A 344 18.80 17.48 3.47
CA PHE A 344 17.64 16.67 3.81
C PHE A 344 17.87 15.90 5.10
N ILE A 345 16.89 15.87 5.99
CA ILE A 345 16.92 15.10 7.23
C ILE A 345 15.74 14.13 7.33
N ILE A 346 15.98 12.96 7.93
CA ILE A 346 14.94 12.06 8.43
C ILE A 346 15.08 11.95 9.94
N GLU A 347 13.98 12.20 10.62
CA GLU A 347 13.77 12.06 12.06
C GLU A 347 12.80 10.90 12.35
N THR A 348 12.98 10.18 13.45
CA THR A 348 12.03 9.15 13.91
C THR A 348 10.84 9.73 14.65
N ASP A 349 9.65 9.16 14.42
CA ASP A 349 8.42 9.50 15.16
C ASP A 349 8.24 8.62 16.42
N GLY A 350 9.03 7.56 16.59
CA GLY A 350 8.95 6.63 17.71
C GLY A 350 10.28 5.91 17.98
N ASN A 351 10.33 5.10 19.04
CA ASN A 351 11.49 4.26 19.33
C ASN A 351 11.56 3.10 18.32
N ILE A 352 12.76 2.79 17.85
CA ILE A 352 13.01 1.71 16.89
C ILE A 352 14.07 0.77 17.49
N GLU A 353 13.75 -0.53 17.48
CA GLU A 353 14.64 -1.56 18.00
C GLU A 353 15.77 -1.89 17.01
N LYS A 354 16.90 -2.39 17.52
CA LYS A 354 17.95 -2.96 16.67
C LYS A 354 17.37 -4.07 15.78
N GLY A 355 17.75 -4.08 14.51
CA GLY A 355 17.32 -5.01 13.47
C GLY A 355 15.94 -4.72 12.87
N GLN A 356 15.19 -3.74 13.41
CA GLN A 356 13.87 -3.40 12.88
C GLN A 356 13.99 -2.60 11.58
N MET A 357 13.16 -2.94 10.60
CA MET A 357 12.99 -2.17 9.38
C MET A 357 12.33 -0.82 9.67
N ILE A 358 12.89 0.24 9.10
CA ILE A 358 12.45 1.61 9.24
C ILE A 358 11.57 1.97 8.04
N PHE A 359 10.29 2.19 8.31
CA PHE A 359 9.30 2.52 7.29
C PHE A 359 8.99 4.02 7.27
N ASP A 360 8.76 4.55 6.07
CA ASP A 360 8.09 5.83 5.84
C ASP A 360 6.67 5.60 5.31
N SER A 361 5.87 6.65 5.17
CA SER A 361 4.57 6.60 4.49
C SER A 361 4.62 7.41 3.22
N TYR A 362 4.40 6.73 2.09
CA TYR A 362 4.19 7.39 0.79
C TYR A 362 2.79 8.05 0.71
N GLY A 363 2.03 8.08 1.82
CA GLY A 363 0.69 8.65 1.95
C GLY A 363 -0.43 7.63 1.86
N SER A 364 -1.66 8.07 2.12
CA SER A 364 -2.88 7.27 1.92
C SER A 364 -3.23 7.25 0.44
N LYS A 365 -3.11 6.10 -0.22
CA LYS A 365 -3.37 5.92 -1.67
C LYS A 365 -4.11 4.61 -1.90
N CYS A 366 -4.95 4.56 -2.93
CA CYS A 366 -5.54 3.34 -3.44
C CYS A 366 -4.49 2.39 -4.03
N ASN A 367 -4.79 1.09 -4.09
CA ASN A 367 -3.89 0.10 -4.67
C ASN A 367 -3.66 0.31 -6.18
N SER A 368 -4.62 0.86 -6.93
CA SER A 368 -4.38 1.22 -8.33
C SER A 368 -3.24 2.24 -8.45
N ARG A 369 -3.20 3.23 -7.55
CA ARG A 369 -2.14 4.24 -7.52
C ARG A 369 -0.81 3.69 -7.01
N PHE A 370 -0.83 2.82 -5.99
CA PHE A 370 0.39 2.15 -5.52
C PHE A 370 0.99 1.29 -6.63
N LEU A 371 0.18 0.44 -7.26
CA LEU A 371 0.66 -0.48 -8.28
C LEU A 371 1.20 0.27 -9.51
N LEU A 372 0.44 1.26 -10.01
CA LEU A 372 0.82 2.00 -11.23
C LEU A 372 2.11 2.82 -11.09
N ASN A 373 2.42 3.28 -9.88
CA ASN A 373 3.48 4.29 -9.65
C ASN A 373 4.61 3.81 -8.75
N TYR A 374 4.42 2.69 -8.04
CA TYR A 374 5.40 2.13 -7.10
C TYR A 374 5.60 0.61 -7.26
N GLY A 375 4.78 -0.08 -8.08
CA GLY A 375 4.98 -1.50 -8.38
C GLY A 375 4.55 -2.47 -7.27
N PHE A 376 3.76 -2.02 -6.29
CA PHE A 376 3.25 -2.88 -5.23
C PHE A 376 1.81 -2.54 -4.87
N VAL A 377 1.16 -3.41 -4.09
CA VAL A 377 -0.15 -3.17 -3.48
C VAL A 377 -0.06 -3.33 -1.97
N VAL A 378 -0.97 -2.68 -1.24
CA VAL A 378 -1.11 -2.85 0.20
C VAL A 378 -2.29 -3.78 0.49
N ASP A 379 -2.08 -4.75 1.36
CA ASP A 379 -3.11 -5.68 1.80
C ASP A 379 -4.15 -4.95 2.65
N ASP A 380 -5.43 -5.32 2.51
CA ASP A 380 -6.56 -4.71 3.21
C ASP A 380 -6.57 -3.17 3.23
N ASN A 381 -6.16 -2.58 2.11
CA ASN A 381 -6.08 -1.14 1.94
C ASN A 381 -7.47 -0.49 1.91
N ASN A 382 -7.81 0.22 2.99
CA ASN A 382 -9.08 0.94 3.12
C ASN A 382 -9.22 2.18 2.22
N ALA A 383 -8.14 2.61 1.55
CA ALA A 383 -8.16 3.71 0.60
C ALA A 383 -8.39 3.25 -0.85
N ASN A 384 -8.76 1.97 -1.07
CA ASN A 384 -9.04 1.46 -2.41
C ASN A 384 -10.21 2.17 -3.10
N GLU A 385 -10.07 2.31 -4.41
CA GLU A 385 -11.07 2.91 -5.29
C GLU A 385 -11.24 2.06 -6.55
N VAL A 386 -12.39 2.17 -7.22
CA VAL A 386 -12.65 1.58 -8.54
C VAL A 386 -13.30 2.61 -9.45
N ASN A 387 -12.88 2.68 -10.72
CA ASN A 387 -13.54 3.53 -11.70
C ASN A 387 -14.73 2.79 -12.31
N VAL A 388 -15.88 3.44 -12.33
CA VAL A 388 -17.06 3.02 -13.10
C VAL A 388 -17.29 3.98 -14.26
N ILE A 389 -17.88 3.48 -15.34
CA ILE A 389 -18.16 4.25 -16.55
C ILE A 389 -19.67 4.37 -16.70
N ILE A 390 -20.12 5.58 -16.98
CA ILE A 390 -21.48 5.90 -17.41
C ILE A 390 -21.44 6.13 -18.91
N ASP A 391 -22.08 5.25 -19.65
CA ASP A 391 -22.30 5.37 -21.08
C ASP A 391 -23.76 4.97 -21.36
N PRO A 392 -24.66 5.91 -21.67
CA PRO A 392 -26.06 5.61 -21.89
C PRO A 392 -26.28 4.78 -23.17
N ASP A 393 -26.89 3.59 -23.03
CA ASP A 393 -27.24 2.70 -24.16
C ASP A 393 -28.45 3.18 -24.99
N GLY A 394 -28.74 4.48 -25.01
CA GLY A 394 -29.92 5.02 -25.68
C GLY A 394 -30.10 6.54 -25.51
N PRO A 395 -31.18 7.10 -26.08
CA PRO A 395 -31.43 8.54 -26.06
C PRO A 395 -31.65 9.03 -24.63
N ILE A 396 -30.97 10.12 -24.27
CA ILE A 396 -31.14 10.77 -22.96
C ILE A 396 -32.42 11.62 -23.01
N PRO A 397 -33.38 11.41 -22.09
CA PRO A 397 -34.58 12.23 -22.01
C PRO A 397 -34.21 13.71 -21.81
N LEU A 398 -34.89 14.63 -22.49
CA LEU A 398 -34.70 16.08 -22.32
C LEU A 398 -33.26 16.54 -22.55
N ILE A 399 -32.47 15.87 -23.40
CA ILE A 399 -31.03 16.16 -23.58
C ILE A 399 -30.78 17.62 -23.96
N GLN A 400 -31.54 18.18 -24.92
CA GLN A 400 -31.39 19.57 -25.36
C GLN A 400 -31.56 20.54 -24.19
N LEU A 401 -32.64 20.39 -23.42
CA LEU A 401 -32.90 21.22 -22.26
C LEU A 401 -31.82 21.04 -21.18
N LYS A 402 -31.34 19.80 -20.95
CA LYS A 402 -30.25 19.52 -20.01
C LYS A 402 -28.96 20.25 -20.42
N GLU A 403 -28.60 20.20 -21.70
CA GLU A 403 -27.41 20.85 -22.26
C GLU A 403 -27.51 22.38 -22.23
N GLU A 404 -28.68 22.94 -22.55
CA GLU A 404 -28.96 24.38 -22.43
C GLU A 404 -28.75 24.88 -20.98
N LEU A 405 -29.16 24.09 -20.00
CA LEU A 405 -29.07 24.46 -18.58
C LEU A 405 -27.65 24.43 -18.03
N ILE A 406 -26.84 23.45 -18.45
CA ILE A 406 -25.42 23.40 -18.08
C ILE A 406 -24.56 24.29 -18.97
N ARG A 407 -25.14 24.83 -20.06
CA ARG A 407 -24.46 25.62 -21.10
C ARG A 407 -23.24 24.88 -21.67
N ASP A 408 -23.41 23.57 -21.86
CA ASP A 408 -22.35 22.66 -22.26
C ASP A 408 -22.97 21.39 -22.87
N THR A 409 -22.18 20.66 -23.65
CA THR A 409 -22.58 19.38 -24.25
C THR A 409 -22.30 18.24 -23.27
N LEU A 410 -23.24 17.32 -23.12
CA LEU A 410 -23.03 16.13 -22.30
C LEU A 410 -22.10 15.16 -23.04
N GLN A 411 -20.87 15.03 -22.55
CA GLN A 411 -19.88 14.12 -23.11
C GLN A 411 -19.89 12.76 -22.41
N PHE A 412 -19.87 11.70 -23.22
CA PHE A 412 -19.79 10.30 -22.82
C PHE A 412 -18.68 9.57 -23.61
N PRO A 413 -18.09 8.49 -23.07
CA PRO A 413 -18.34 7.91 -21.75
C PRO A 413 -17.82 8.80 -20.61
N LYS A 414 -18.50 8.81 -19.46
CA LYS A 414 -18.10 9.59 -18.28
C LYS A 414 -17.66 8.67 -17.13
N SER A 415 -16.49 8.92 -16.56
CA SER A 415 -15.95 8.09 -15.47
C SER A 415 -16.20 8.70 -14.10
N PHE A 416 -16.52 7.84 -13.12
CA PHE A 416 -16.66 8.19 -11.71
C PHE A 416 -15.86 7.21 -10.85
N LYS A 417 -15.29 7.71 -9.75
CA LYS A 417 -14.55 6.91 -8.77
C LYS A 417 -15.49 6.49 -7.65
N LEU A 418 -15.46 5.20 -7.31
CA LEU A 418 -16.14 4.66 -6.15
C LEU A 418 -15.14 4.24 -5.08
N VAL A 419 -15.49 4.50 -3.81
CA VAL A 419 -14.79 4.08 -2.60
C VAL A 419 -15.83 3.54 -1.61
N ILE A 420 -15.47 2.73 -0.60
CA ILE A 420 -16.44 2.30 0.42
C ILE A 420 -16.66 3.44 1.44
N ASP A 421 -17.33 4.48 0.98
CA ASP A 421 -17.78 5.61 1.79
C ASP A 421 -18.96 6.31 1.06
N PRO A 422 -20.22 6.08 1.49
CA PRO A 422 -21.38 6.73 0.91
C PRO A 422 -21.39 8.27 1.01
N GLU A 423 -20.52 8.85 1.84
CA GLU A 423 -20.37 10.30 2.01
C GLU A 423 -19.24 10.89 1.16
N ASP A 424 -18.43 10.06 0.51
CA ASP A 424 -17.34 10.53 -0.33
C ASP A 424 -17.84 11.43 -1.46
N VAL A 425 -17.08 12.48 -1.73
CA VAL A 425 -17.46 13.50 -2.72
C VAL A 425 -17.68 12.92 -4.11
N ASN A 426 -16.93 11.89 -4.51
CA ASN A 426 -17.05 11.28 -5.84
C ASN A 426 -18.36 10.47 -5.95
N ILE A 427 -18.79 9.84 -4.85
CA ILE A 427 -20.05 9.11 -4.77
C ILE A 427 -21.23 10.08 -4.83
N LEU A 428 -21.14 11.18 -4.09
CA LEU A 428 -22.15 12.24 -4.13
C LEU A 428 -22.25 12.91 -5.49
N ASP A 429 -21.12 13.09 -6.19
CA ASP A 429 -21.08 13.60 -7.56
C ASP A 429 -21.70 12.61 -8.55
N LEU A 430 -21.44 11.30 -8.41
CA LEU A 430 -22.10 10.28 -9.21
C LEU A 430 -23.62 10.29 -9.00
N MET A 431 -24.08 10.26 -7.75
CA MET A 431 -25.51 10.31 -7.43
C MET A 431 -26.16 11.57 -7.98
N SER A 432 -25.50 12.73 -7.83
CA SER A 432 -25.98 14.01 -8.37
C SER A 432 -26.09 13.97 -9.89
N PHE A 433 -25.09 13.42 -10.57
CA PHE A 433 -25.09 13.28 -12.02
C PHE A 433 -26.16 12.32 -12.51
N LEU A 434 -26.36 11.17 -11.85
CA LEU A 434 -27.41 10.22 -12.20
C LEU A 434 -28.81 10.79 -11.97
N ARG A 435 -29.03 11.53 -10.86
CA ARG A 435 -30.28 12.27 -10.64
C ARG A 435 -30.58 13.18 -11.82
N PHE A 436 -29.62 14.01 -12.23
CA PHE A 436 -29.73 14.89 -13.40
C PHE A 436 -30.09 14.12 -14.67
N LEU A 437 -29.29 13.09 -14.97
CA LEU A 437 -29.35 12.34 -16.21
C LEU A 437 -30.70 11.64 -16.36
N LEU A 438 -31.28 11.18 -15.24
CA LEU A 438 -32.50 10.38 -15.20
C LEU A 438 -33.79 11.20 -15.00
N ILE A 439 -33.73 12.54 -14.96
CA ILE A 439 -34.94 13.38 -14.98
C ILE A 439 -35.67 13.18 -16.32
N LYS A 440 -36.97 12.85 -16.23
CA LYS A 440 -37.86 12.63 -17.38
C LYS A 440 -38.96 13.70 -17.49
N ASP A 441 -39.36 14.30 -16.38
CA ASP A 441 -40.35 15.38 -16.35
C ASP A 441 -39.64 16.74 -16.50
N GLN A 442 -40.14 17.57 -17.40
CA GLN A 442 -39.64 18.93 -17.59
C GLN A 442 -39.88 19.80 -16.35
N ASN A 443 -40.97 19.58 -15.61
CA ASN A 443 -41.27 20.33 -14.39
C ASN A 443 -40.28 20.00 -13.28
N ASP A 444 -39.92 18.71 -13.11
CA ASP A 444 -38.87 18.30 -12.17
C ASP A 444 -37.56 19.03 -12.49
N LEU A 445 -37.22 19.17 -13.78
CA LEU A 445 -36.03 19.88 -14.21
C LEU A 445 -36.13 21.36 -13.84
N ILE A 446 -37.23 22.04 -14.17
CA ILE A 446 -37.48 23.47 -13.86
C ILE A 446 -37.45 23.73 -12.35
N ASP A 447 -38.14 22.91 -11.55
CA ASP A 447 -38.20 23.02 -10.09
C ASP A 447 -36.83 22.84 -9.43
N LEU A 448 -36.01 21.94 -9.99
CA LEU A 448 -34.63 21.72 -9.53
C LEU A 448 -33.74 22.96 -9.70
N LEU A 449 -34.07 23.83 -10.65
CA LEU A 449 -33.24 24.96 -11.09
C LEU A 449 -33.69 26.29 -10.49
N GLY A 450 -34.96 26.42 -10.13
CA GLY A 450 -35.56 27.71 -9.78
C GLY A 450 -35.33 28.74 -10.88
N LYS A 451 -34.94 29.99 -10.53
CA LYS A 451 -34.61 31.07 -11.48
C LYS A 451 -33.12 31.17 -11.87
N LYS A 452 -32.30 30.13 -11.66
CA LYS A 452 -30.85 30.24 -11.89
C LYS A 452 -30.51 30.18 -13.39
N LEU A 453 -29.60 31.06 -13.82
CA LEU A 453 -29.15 31.20 -15.22
C LEU A 453 -28.06 30.19 -15.65
N TYR A 454 -27.39 29.51 -14.70
CA TYR A 454 -26.33 28.52 -14.97
C TYR A 454 -26.29 27.46 -13.86
N PHE A 455 -26.00 26.20 -14.23
CA PHE A 455 -26.11 25.05 -13.34
C PHE A 455 -24.96 24.04 -13.50
N LYS A 456 -24.44 23.51 -12.38
CA LYS A 456 -23.45 22.41 -12.35
C LYS A 456 -24.09 21.14 -11.76
N PRO A 457 -24.17 20.02 -12.50
CA PRO A 457 -24.80 18.76 -12.06
C PRO A 457 -24.10 18.01 -10.91
N ALA A 458 -23.22 18.67 -10.14
CA ALA A 458 -22.44 18.06 -9.06
C ALA A 458 -23.08 18.24 -7.66
N LYS A 459 -24.20 18.96 -7.55
CA LYS A 459 -24.81 19.31 -6.25
C LYS A 459 -26.32 19.11 -6.24
N ILE A 460 -26.80 18.05 -6.91
CA ILE A 460 -28.22 17.79 -7.03
C ILE A 460 -28.73 17.08 -5.78
N SER A 461 -29.56 17.79 -5.01
CA SER A 461 -30.32 17.22 -3.91
C SER A 461 -31.45 16.32 -4.42
N PHE A 462 -32.15 15.69 -3.49
CA PHE A 462 -33.34 14.88 -3.76
C PHE A 462 -34.31 15.55 -4.74
N VAL A 463 -34.65 14.83 -5.82
CA VAL A 463 -35.60 15.29 -6.85
C VAL A 463 -37.00 14.80 -6.48
N SER A 464 -37.21 13.49 -6.56
CA SER A 464 -38.46 12.79 -6.25
C SER A 464 -38.16 11.34 -5.89
N ILE A 465 -39.10 10.64 -5.25
CA ILE A 465 -38.95 9.21 -4.89
C ILE A 465 -38.67 8.37 -6.14
N GLN A 466 -39.37 8.66 -7.25
CA GLN A 466 -39.19 7.94 -8.50
C GLN A 466 -37.81 8.17 -9.13
N ASN A 467 -37.27 9.39 -9.02
CA ASN A 467 -35.92 9.70 -9.49
C ASN A 467 -34.84 9.02 -8.63
N GLU A 468 -35.01 8.99 -7.30
CA GLU A 468 -34.11 8.24 -6.40
C GLU A 468 -34.13 6.74 -6.70
N LEU A 469 -35.31 6.15 -6.89
CA LEU A 469 -35.45 4.75 -7.29
C LEU A 469 -34.73 4.49 -8.63
N SER A 470 -34.89 5.38 -9.60
CA SER A 470 -34.23 5.26 -10.91
C SER A 470 -32.71 5.36 -10.78
N MET A 471 -32.22 6.29 -9.96
CA MET A 471 -30.78 6.48 -9.70
C MET A 471 -30.15 5.26 -9.01
N TRP A 472 -30.79 4.71 -7.98
CA TRP A 472 -30.29 3.50 -7.31
C TRP A 472 -30.34 2.26 -8.20
N ASN A 473 -31.40 2.09 -9.00
CA ASN A 473 -31.45 1.05 -10.02
C ASN A 473 -30.31 1.20 -11.03
N GLN A 474 -29.98 2.43 -11.41
CA GLN A 474 -28.85 2.68 -12.32
C GLN A 474 -27.50 2.35 -11.65
N ILE A 475 -27.29 2.70 -10.38
CA ILE A 475 -26.09 2.30 -9.61
C ILE A 475 -25.97 0.76 -9.54
N VAL A 476 -27.07 0.05 -9.28
CA VAL A 476 -27.12 -1.42 -9.30
C VAL A 476 -26.70 -1.96 -10.67
N ASN A 477 -27.25 -1.42 -11.75
CA ASN A 477 -26.92 -1.83 -13.11
C ASN A 477 -25.43 -1.60 -13.44
N ILE A 478 -24.90 -0.44 -13.09
CA ILE A 478 -23.47 -0.10 -13.29
C ILE A 478 -22.57 -1.07 -12.53
N CYS A 479 -22.86 -1.33 -11.25
CA CYS A 479 -22.06 -2.24 -10.44
C CYS A 479 -22.15 -3.68 -10.95
N THR A 480 -23.35 -4.12 -11.36
CA THR A 480 -23.58 -5.46 -11.93
C THR A 480 -22.83 -5.63 -13.24
N HIS A 481 -22.95 -4.66 -14.15
CA HIS A 481 -22.23 -4.67 -15.42
C HIS A 481 -20.72 -4.72 -15.20
N SER A 482 -20.19 -3.90 -14.28
CA SER A 482 -18.77 -3.85 -13.96
C SER A 482 -18.27 -5.17 -13.36
N LEU A 483 -19.03 -5.77 -12.43
CA LEU A 483 -18.70 -7.08 -11.85
C LEU A 483 -18.68 -8.20 -12.91
N ASN A 484 -19.61 -8.15 -13.87
CA ASN A 484 -19.69 -9.14 -14.96
C ASN A 484 -18.55 -9.04 -15.97
N GLN A 485 -17.74 -7.98 -15.94
CA GLN A 485 -16.55 -7.88 -16.80
C GLN A 485 -15.37 -8.73 -16.28
N TYR A 486 -15.35 -9.06 -14.98
CA TYR A 486 -14.28 -9.86 -14.39
C TYR A 486 -14.47 -11.35 -14.73
N PRO A 487 -13.40 -12.09 -15.02
CA PRO A 487 -13.49 -13.53 -15.30
C PRO A 487 -13.84 -14.38 -14.08
N THR A 488 -13.70 -13.83 -12.86
CA THR A 488 -13.88 -14.52 -11.59
C THR A 488 -14.74 -13.72 -10.62
N THR A 489 -15.44 -14.40 -9.71
CA THR A 489 -16.17 -13.76 -8.59
C THR A 489 -15.22 -13.32 -7.48
N LEU A 490 -15.72 -12.56 -6.49
CA LEU A 490 -14.90 -12.15 -5.34
C LEU A 490 -14.44 -13.38 -4.53
N GLU A 491 -15.34 -14.34 -4.34
CA GLU A 491 -15.13 -15.54 -3.55
C GLU A 491 -14.07 -16.43 -4.20
N GLN A 492 -14.16 -16.60 -5.53
CA GLN A 492 -13.13 -17.33 -6.30
C GLN A 492 -11.74 -16.70 -6.15
N ASP A 493 -11.65 -15.38 -6.19
CA ASP A 493 -10.37 -14.70 -6.01
C ASP A 493 -9.80 -14.82 -4.61
N GLN A 494 -10.65 -14.78 -3.59
CA GLN A 494 -10.24 -15.01 -2.22
C GLN A 494 -9.69 -16.42 -2.02
N GLU A 495 -10.27 -17.42 -2.70
CA GLU A 495 -9.75 -18.78 -2.68
C GLU A 495 -8.44 -18.91 -3.46
N ILE A 496 -8.30 -18.28 -4.64
CA ILE A 496 -7.03 -18.23 -5.39
C ILE A 496 -5.92 -17.64 -4.50
N HIS A 497 -6.21 -16.55 -3.79
CA HIS A 497 -5.23 -15.88 -2.92
C HIS A 497 -4.74 -16.76 -1.77
N LYS A 498 -5.56 -17.72 -1.30
CA LYS A 498 -5.20 -18.61 -0.19
C LYS A 498 -4.41 -19.83 -0.64
N ILE A 499 -4.71 -20.38 -1.81
CA ILE A 499 -4.30 -21.75 -2.19
C ILE A 499 -3.23 -21.74 -3.28
N CYS A 500 -3.19 -20.72 -4.14
CA CYS A 500 -2.27 -20.71 -5.28
C CYS A 500 -0.93 -20.04 -4.94
N GLU A 501 0.16 -20.66 -5.38
CA GLU A 501 1.45 -19.97 -5.51
C GLU A 501 1.38 -18.98 -6.67
N LEU A 502 1.62 -17.70 -6.40
CA LEU A 502 1.50 -16.62 -7.36
C LEU A 502 2.84 -15.90 -7.52
N THR A 503 3.15 -15.49 -8.74
CA THR A 503 4.20 -14.49 -8.94
C THR A 503 3.80 -13.16 -8.31
N ILE A 504 4.77 -12.26 -8.07
CA ILE A 504 4.50 -10.94 -7.48
C ILE A 504 3.50 -10.12 -8.30
N ASN A 505 3.57 -10.19 -9.63
CA ASN A 505 2.66 -9.49 -10.53
C ASN A 505 1.24 -10.04 -10.42
N GLN A 506 1.10 -11.37 -10.46
CA GLN A 506 -0.20 -12.04 -10.34
C GLN A 506 -0.85 -11.74 -8.98
N ARG A 507 -0.07 -11.80 -7.89
CA ARG A 507 -0.53 -11.41 -6.55
C ARG A 507 -1.02 -9.96 -6.52
N ASN A 508 -0.23 -9.03 -7.04
CA ASN A 508 -0.58 -7.62 -7.07
C ASN A 508 -1.87 -7.35 -7.87
N CYS A 509 -2.03 -7.98 -9.03
CA CYS A 509 -3.25 -7.91 -9.84
C CYS A 509 -4.45 -8.51 -9.12
N LEU A 510 -4.29 -9.66 -8.47
CA LEU A 510 -5.34 -10.36 -7.72
C LEU A 510 -5.87 -9.49 -6.56
N ILE A 511 -4.97 -8.93 -5.75
CA ILE A 511 -5.35 -8.11 -4.60
C ILE A 511 -6.02 -6.81 -5.03
N LEU A 512 -5.56 -6.21 -6.14
CA LEU A 512 -6.22 -5.06 -6.73
C LEU A 512 -7.67 -5.38 -7.11
N ARG A 513 -7.90 -6.43 -7.90
CA ARG A 513 -9.26 -6.79 -8.37
C ARG A 513 -10.17 -7.26 -7.24
N ILE A 514 -9.63 -7.89 -6.19
CA ILE A 514 -10.37 -8.18 -4.95
C ILE A 514 -10.87 -6.87 -4.32
N GLY A 515 -10.01 -5.86 -4.21
CA GLY A 515 -10.36 -4.54 -3.69
C GLY A 515 -11.46 -3.87 -4.51
N GLU A 516 -11.32 -3.87 -5.85
CA GLU A 516 -12.33 -3.32 -6.76
C GLU A 516 -13.69 -4.03 -6.62
N LYS A 517 -13.70 -5.37 -6.59
CA LYS A 517 -14.93 -6.16 -6.44
C LYS A 517 -15.60 -5.95 -5.08
N LYS A 518 -14.84 -5.79 -3.99
CA LYS A 518 -15.39 -5.45 -2.66
C LYS A 518 -16.18 -4.13 -2.73
N ILE A 519 -15.66 -3.10 -3.39
CA ILE A 519 -16.34 -1.80 -3.55
C ILE A 519 -17.60 -1.95 -4.40
N LEU A 520 -17.52 -2.64 -5.53
CA LEU A 520 -18.67 -2.86 -6.42
C LEU A 520 -19.78 -3.66 -5.74
N GLN A 521 -19.44 -4.73 -5.02
CA GLN A 521 -20.41 -5.53 -4.26
C GLN A 521 -21.06 -4.72 -3.13
N PHE A 522 -20.31 -3.82 -2.47
CA PHE A 522 -20.86 -2.92 -1.46
C PHE A 522 -21.97 -2.04 -2.06
N TYR A 523 -21.72 -1.36 -3.17
CA TYR A 523 -22.73 -0.51 -3.81
C TYR A 523 -23.85 -1.29 -4.49
N LEU A 524 -23.60 -2.50 -4.97
CA LEU A 524 -24.64 -3.40 -5.45
C LEU A 524 -25.63 -3.75 -4.33
N LYS A 525 -25.13 -4.15 -3.15
CA LYS A 525 -25.96 -4.46 -1.98
C LYS A 525 -26.68 -3.21 -1.47
N PHE A 526 -25.98 -2.09 -1.40
CA PHE A 526 -26.56 -0.80 -0.98
C PHE A 526 -27.69 -0.38 -1.91
N GLY A 527 -27.42 -0.36 -3.22
CA GLY A 527 -28.40 0.04 -4.22
C GLY A 527 -29.63 -0.85 -4.23
N ASN A 528 -29.47 -2.18 -4.18
CA ASN A 528 -30.60 -3.10 -4.06
C ASN A 528 -31.45 -2.81 -2.83
N LYS A 529 -30.83 -2.50 -1.69
CA LYS A 529 -31.56 -2.17 -0.47
C LYS A 529 -32.32 -0.85 -0.59
N MET A 530 -31.69 0.18 -1.17
CA MET A 530 -32.33 1.48 -1.39
C MET A 530 -33.47 1.39 -2.39
N SER A 531 -33.28 0.67 -3.51
CA SER A 531 -34.33 0.45 -4.50
C SER A 531 -35.57 -0.22 -3.91
N GLN A 532 -35.39 -1.24 -3.05
CA GLN A 532 -36.50 -1.86 -2.34
C GLN A 532 -37.24 -0.88 -1.41
N LEU A 533 -36.50 -0.05 -0.67
CA LEU A 533 -37.09 0.94 0.24
C LEU A 533 -37.86 2.04 -0.50
N PHE A 534 -37.32 2.54 -1.63
CA PHE A 534 -37.99 3.57 -2.42
C PHE A 534 -39.18 3.04 -3.22
N LEU A 535 -39.16 1.76 -3.62
CA LEU A 535 -40.30 1.12 -4.28
C LEU A 535 -41.53 1.04 -3.37
N ASN A 536 -41.32 0.72 -2.09
CA ASN A 536 -42.37 0.60 -1.07
C ASN A 536 -42.40 1.82 -0.13
N PHE A 537 -42.06 3.01 -0.63
CA PHE A 537 -41.79 4.16 0.22
C PHE A 537 -42.94 4.47 1.19
N ASN A 538 -42.69 4.27 2.49
CA ASN A 538 -43.60 4.60 3.58
C ASN A 538 -42.79 5.12 4.77
N ILE A 539 -43.17 6.30 5.30
CA ILE A 539 -42.45 6.96 6.39
C ILE A 539 -42.41 6.12 7.69
N ILE A 540 -43.44 5.30 7.93
CA ILE A 540 -43.51 4.39 9.09
C ILE A 540 -42.51 3.23 8.92
N GLU A 541 -42.41 2.66 7.72
CA GLU A 541 -41.46 1.58 7.43
C GLU A 541 -40.01 2.08 7.45
N LEU A 542 -39.76 3.28 6.95
CA LEU A 542 -38.46 3.95 7.07
C LEU A 542 -38.08 4.19 8.52
N THR A 543 -39.02 4.62 9.37
CA THR A 543 -38.76 4.80 10.81
C THR A 543 -38.42 3.47 11.47
N LYS A 544 -39.13 2.37 11.15
CA LYS A 544 -38.80 1.02 11.64
C LYS A 544 -37.42 0.55 11.13
N PHE A 545 -37.11 0.82 9.86
CA PHE A 545 -35.82 0.50 9.26
C PHE A 545 -34.66 1.21 9.97
N GLN A 546 -34.86 2.48 10.36
CA GLN A 546 -33.87 3.28 11.07
C GLN A 546 -33.57 2.79 12.50
N LEU A 547 -34.55 2.17 13.16
CA LEU A 547 -34.39 1.66 14.53
C LEU A 547 -33.57 0.37 14.61
N ASN A 548 -33.30 -0.29 13.48
CA ASN A 548 -32.47 -1.49 13.45
C ASN A 548 -30.98 -1.13 13.31
N GLN A 549 -30.16 -1.57 14.28
CA GLN A 549 -28.72 -1.31 14.34
C GLN A 549 -27.95 -1.89 13.15
N ASP A 550 -28.45 -2.97 12.53
CA ASP A 550 -27.83 -3.59 11.34
C ASP A 550 -27.83 -2.68 10.10
N ASN A 551 -28.61 -1.59 10.12
CA ASN A 551 -28.78 -0.69 9.00
C ASN A 551 -27.90 0.56 9.05
N TYR A 552 -26.96 0.63 9.99
CA TYR A 552 -26.12 1.81 10.25
C TYR A 552 -25.54 2.44 8.96
N ASN A 553 -25.02 1.61 8.05
CA ASN A 553 -24.41 2.04 6.80
C ASN A 553 -25.37 2.78 5.84
N TYR A 554 -26.68 2.66 6.01
CA TYR A 554 -27.70 3.32 5.19
C TYR A 554 -28.29 4.56 5.83
N LEU A 555 -28.17 4.68 7.16
CA LEU A 555 -28.91 5.67 7.95
C LEU A 555 -28.57 7.10 7.54
N TYR A 556 -27.29 7.38 7.29
CA TYR A 556 -26.86 8.71 6.92
C TYR A 556 -27.53 9.20 5.64
N TYR A 557 -27.45 8.38 4.59
CA TYR A 557 -28.10 8.66 3.31
C TYR A 557 -29.61 8.87 3.48
N LEU A 558 -30.28 7.95 4.17
CA LEU A 558 -31.73 8.04 4.40
C LEU A 558 -32.13 9.26 5.22
N ASN A 559 -31.38 9.61 6.27
CA ASN A 559 -31.62 10.81 7.07
C ASN A 559 -31.54 12.07 6.21
N ARG A 560 -30.55 12.16 5.32
CA ARG A 560 -30.43 13.27 4.38
C ARG A 560 -31.64 13.36 3.45
N ILE A 561 -32.10 12.24 2.90
CA ILE A 561 -33.29 12.21 2.02
C ILE A 561 -34.57 12.58 2.79
N ILE A 562 -34.78 12.04 3.99
CA ILE A 562 -35.95 12.33 4.83
C ILE A 562 -35.99 13.82 5.21
N ASN A 563 -34.85 14.40 5.57
CA ASN A 563 -34.78 15.83 5.87
C ASN A 563 -35.13 16.67 4.64
N GLN A 564 -34.66 16.28 3.45
CA GLN A 564 -35.00 16.98 2.20
C GLN A 564 -36.47 16.83 1.80
N LEU A 565 -37.07 15.65 2.05
CA LEU A 565 -38.50 15.42 1.87
C LEU A 565 -39.35 16.32 2.79
N LYS A 566 -39.00 16.40 4.08
CA LYS A 566 -39.67 17.27 5.06
C LYS A 566 -39.59 18.77 4.72
N MET A 567 -38.56 19.19 3.97
CA MET A 567 -38.44 20.58 3.51
C MET A 567 -39.26 20.88 2.25
N LYS A 568 -39.68 19.84 1.51
CA LYS A 568 -40.49 19.96 0.28
C LYS A 568 -41.99 19.85 0.54
N THR A 569 -42.39 19.10 1.57
CA THR A 569 -43.77 18.99 2.08
C THR A 569 -44.08 20.14 3.03
#